data_AF-A0A4Z2EAA3-F1
#
_entry.id   AF-A0A4Z2EAA3-F1
#
_cell.length_a   1.000
_cell.length_b   1.000
_cell.length_c   1.000
_cell.angle_alpha   90.00
_cell.angle_beta   90.00
_cell.angle_gamma   90.00
#
_symmetry.space_group_name_H-M   'P 1'
#
loop_
_entity.id
_entity.type
_entity.pdbx_description
1 polymer ?
#
loop_
_entity_poly.entity_id
_entity_poly.type
_entity_poly.pdbx_seq_one_letter_code
_entity_poly.pdbx_strand_id
1 'polypeptide(L)'
;MSFINAVLNAGAGEDNLEFRLHLRYEFLMLGIQPVIDKLREHENATLDRHLDFFEMVRNEDDSELAKRFDATHVDTKSAGAMFELIKKKLSHTDAYPNLISILQHCLQMPYKRGGGSLQHWQLLDRILQQLVLQDDKGEDPDAAPLDNFSVKNIVRM
;
A
#
# COMPACT_ATOMS: atom_id res chain seq x y z
N MET A 1 -10.81 15.16 -10.09
CA MET A 1 -9.80 14.25 -10.68
C MET A 1 -8.42 14.89 -10.79
N SER A 2 -8.27 16.07 -11.41
CA SER A 2 -6.98 16.77 -11.53
C SER A 2 -6.14 16.82 -10.23
N PHE A 3 -6.77 17.17 -9.10
CA PHE A 3 -6.11 17.18 -7.79
C PHE A 3 -5.56 15.81 -7.36
N ILE A 4 -6.32 14.73 -7.55
CA ILE A 4 -5.90 13.36 -7.21
C ILE A 4 -4.68 12.97 -8.04
N ASN A 5 -4.68 13.30 -9.33
CA ASN A 5 -3.53 13.04 -10.20
C ASN A 5 -2.30 13.83 -9.77
N ALA A 6 -2.47 15.09 -9.34
CA ALA A 6 -1.37 15.90 -8.83
C ALA A 6 -0.79 15.31 -7.54
N VAL A 7 -1.64 14.90 -6.60
CA VAL A 7 -1.21 14.27 -5.34
C VAL A 7 -0.46 12.96 -5.58
N LEU A 8 -0.90 12.14 -6.54
CA LEU A 8 -0.26 10.86 -6.85
C LEU A 8 1.04 10.99 -7.65
N ASN A 9 1.17 12.00 -8.51
CA ASN A 9 2.26 12.04 -9.50
C ASN A 9 3.22 13.22 -9.30
N ALA A 10 3.03 14.05 -8.28
CA ALA A 10 3.95 15.13 -7.93
C ALA A 10 4.57 14.90 -6.55
N GLY A 11 5.68 15.58 -6.29
CA GLY A 11 6.37 15.46 -5.00
C GLY A 11 6.87 14.04 -4.77
N ALA A 12 6.57 13.47 -3.60
CA ALA A 12 6.98 12.10 -3.26
C ALA A 12 6.50 11.04 -4.27
N GLY A 13 5.34 11.27 -4.91
CA GLY A 13 4.78 10.33 -5.89
C GLY A 13 5.49 10.31 -7.24
N GLU A 14 6.36 11.27 -7.55
CA GLU A 14 7.08 11.31 -8.83
C GLU A 14 8.01 10.09 -8.98
N ASP A 15 8.80 9.79 -7.95
CA ASP A 15 9.84 8.76 -8.00
C ASP A 15 9.59 7.55 -7.07
N ASN A 16 8.58 7.60 -6.19
CA ASN A 16 8.35 6.56 -5.17
C ASN A 16 7.07 5.75 -5.48
N LEU A 17 7.25 4.52 -6.00
CA LEU A 17 6.14 3.59 -6.28
C LEU A 17 5.35 3.27 -5.01
N GLU A 18 6.04 2.99 -3.91
CA GLU A 18 5.44 2.62 -2.63
C GLU A 18 4.48 3.70 -2.14
N PHE A 19 4.86 4.97 -2.25
CA PHE A 19 4.01 6.11 -1.93
C PHE A 19 2.78 6.19 -2.85
N ARG A 20 2.95 6.00 -4.16
CA ARG A 20 1.82 5.97 -5.11
C ARG A 20 0.86 4.82 -4.83
N LEU A 21 1.38 3.63 -4.53
CA LEU A 21 0.58 2.45 -4.19
C LEU A 21 -0.18 2.66 -2.88
N HIS A 22 0.50 3.18 -1.85
CA HIS A 22 -0.10 3.52 -0.55
C HIS A 22 -1.33 4.41 -0.71
N LEU A 23 -1.16 5.59 -1.31
CA LEU A 23 -2.27 6.53 -1.53
C LEU A 23 -3.39 5.92 -2.39
N ARG A 24 -3.03 5.11 -3.40
CA ARG A 24 -4.04 4.46 -4.23
C ARG A 24 -4.85 3.43 -3.45
N TYR A 25 -4.22 2.65 -2.57
CA TYR A 25 -4.94 1.72 -1.69
C TYR A 25 -5.87 2.47 -0.74
N GLU A 26 -5.46 3.61 -0.19
CA GLU A 26 -6.34 4.46 0.61
C GLU A 26 -7.56 4.95 -0.18
N PHE A 27 -7.37 5.49 -1.38
CA PHE A 27 -8.48 5.91 -2.24
C PHE A 27 -9.44 4.76 -2.57
N LEU A 28 -8.91 3.56 -2.83
CA LEU A 28 -9.72 2.36 -3.07
C LEU A 28 -10.55 1.97 -1.83
N MET A 29 -9.95 2.02 -0.64
CA MET A 29 -10.63 1.75 0.62
C MET A 29 -11.72 2.79 0.94
N LEU A 30 -11.52 4.04 0.54
CA LEU A 30 -12.53 5.11 0.62
C LEU A 30 -13.62 5.01 -0.45
N GLY A 31 -13.53 4.05 -1.37
CA GLY A 31 -14.54 3.80 -2.39
C GLY A 31 -14.45 4.71 -3.60
N ILE A 32 -13.24 5.06 -4.06
CA ILE A 32 -13.06 5.92 -5.24
C ILE A 32 -13.60 5.29 -6.54
N GLN A 33 -13.59 3.95 -6.67
CA GLN A 33 -13.95 3.29 -7.93
C GLN A 33 -15.41 3.56 -8.36
N PRO A 34 -16.43 3.35 -7.50
CA PRO A 34 -17.80 3.76 -7.83
C PRO A 34 -17.97 5.24 -8.16
N VAL A 35 -17.10 6.12 -7.63
CA VAL A 35 -17.11 7.55 -7.94
C VAL A 35 -16.54 7.79 -9.34
N ILE A 36 -15.43 7.15 -9.69
CA ILE A 36 -14.83 7.19 -11.04
C ILE A 36 -15.83 6.71 -12.09
N ASP A 37 -16.52 5.59 -11.82
CA ASP A 37 -17.48 5.01 -12.76
C ASP A 37 -18.61 6.01 -13.08
N LYS A 38 -19.16 6.66 -12.05
CA LYS A 38 -20.16 7.73 -12.22
C LYS A 38 -19.60 8.96 -12.93
N LEU A 39 -18.35 9.33 -12.64
CA LEU A 39 -17.70 10.49 -13.28
C LEU A 39 -17.56 10.31 -14.79
N ARG A 40 -17.32 9.08 -15.28
CA ARG A 40 -17.25 8.77 -16.72
C ARG A 40 -18.58 8.94 -17.46
N GLU A 41 -19.72 8.96 -16.75
CA GLU A 41 -21.05 9.14 -17.38
C GLU A 41 -21.32 10.60 -17.80
N HIS A 42 -20.50 11.57 -17.37
CA HIS A 42 -20.76 12.99 -17.58
C HIS A 42 -20.27 13.56 -18.93
N GLU A 43 -19.77 12.72 -19.85
CA GLU A 43 -19.33 13.09 -21.22
C GLU A 43 -18.44 14.36 -21.26
N ASN A 44 -17.48 14.47 -20.34
CA ASN A 44 -16.62 15.65 -20.23
C ASN A 44 -15.18 15.30 -20.65
N ALA A 45 -14.80 15.73 -21.85
CA ALA A 45 -13.49 15.43 -22.42
C ALA A 45 -12.29 15.84 -21.55
N THR A 46 -12.41 16.87 -20.71
CA THR A 46 -11.31 17.27 -19.80
C THR A 46 -11.24 16.33 -18.60
N LEU A 47 -12.39 15.97 -18.05
CA LEU A 47 -12.48 14.97 -16.99
C LEU A 47 -12.00 13.61 -17.47
N ASP A 48 -12.43 13.16 -18.65
CA ASP A 48 -12.06 11.88 -19.25
C ASP A 48 -10.55 11.77 -19.42
N ARG A 49 -9.88 12.82 -19.92
CA ARG A 49 -8.40 12.85 -19.98
C ARG A 49 -7.74 12.64 -18.62
N HIS A 50 -8.29 13.21 -17.55
CA HIS A 50 -7.74 13.00 -16.21
C HIS A 50 -8.03 11.60 -15.66
N LEU A 51 -9.18 11.00 -16.00
CA LEU A 51 -9.52 9.64 -15.63
C LEU A 51 -8.64 8.62 -16.38
N ASP A 52 -8.43 8.83 -17.68
CA ASP A 52 -7.56 8.01 -18.50
C ASP A 52 -6.11 8.10 -18.03
N PHE A 53 -5.63 9.30 -17.68
CA PHE A 53 -4.30 9.47 -17.08
C PHE A 53 -4.16 8.72 -15.76
N PHE A 54 -5.18 8.80 -14.89
CA PHE A 54 -5.17 8.07 -13.63
C PHE A 54 -5.10 6.55 -13.82
N GLU A 55 -5.88 6.01 -14.76
CA GLU A 55 -5.88 4.59 -15.09
C GLU A 55 -4.57 4.15 -15.74
N MET A 56 -4.00 4.97 -16.63
CA MET A 56 -2.69 4.72 -17.25
C MET A 56 -1.60 4.56 -16.18
N VAL A 57 -1.44 5.54 -15.29
CA VAL A 57 -0.45 5.48 -14.21
C VAL A 57 -0.72 4.29 -13.29
N ARG A 58 -1.98 4.01 -12.96
CA ARG A 58 -2.34 2.83 -12.17
C ARG A 58 -1.85 1.54 -12.83
N ASN A 59 -2.07 1.37 -14.13
CA ASN A 59 -1.64 0.17 -14.84
C ASN A 59 -0.12 0.04 -14.91
N GLU A 60 0.59 1.16 -15.01
CA GLU A 60 2.06 1.21 -14.94
C GLU A 60 2.55 0.76 -13.56
N ASP A 61 1.98 1.31 -12.48
CA ASP A 61 2.30 0.95 -11.10
C ASP A 61 2.01 -0.54 -10.81
N ASP A 62 0.86 -1.05 -11.25
CA ASP A 62 0.48 -2.46 -11.10
C ASP A 62 1.45 -3.37 -11.86
N SER A 63 1.91 -2.95 -13.05
CA SER A 63 2.91 -3.68 -13.83
C SER A 63 4.28 -3.68 -13.15
N GLU A 64 4.71 -2.55 -12.60
CA GLU A 64 5.96 -2.44 -11.86
C GLU A 64 5.95 -3.33 -10.61
N LEU A 65 4.86 -3.31 -9.85
CA LEU A 65 4.68 -4.19 -8.70
C LEU A 65 4.74 -5.66 -9.10
N ALA A 66 4.06 -6.06 -10.18
CA ALA A 66 4.04 -7.44 -10.64
C ALA A 66 5.43 -7.94 -11.06
N LYS A 67 6.24 -7.09 -11.71
CA LYS A 67 7.64 -7.40 -12.05
C LYS A 67 8.48 -7.72 -10.82
N ARG A 68 8.26 -7.04 -9.68
CA ARG A 68 8.99 -7.30 -8.42
C ARG A 68 8.73 -8.68 -7.83
N PHE A 69 7.71 -9.40 -8.31
CA PHE A 69 7.34 -10.76 -7.88
C PHE A 69 7.45 -11.80 -9.01
N ASP A 70 8.07 -11.45 -10.14
CA ASP A 70 8.12 -12.29 -11.35
C ASP A 70 6.73 -12.77 -11.77
N ALA A 71 5.73 -11.89 -11.65
CA ALA A 71 4.33 -12.16 -11.94
C ALA A 71 3.83 -11.26 -13.07
N THR A 72 2.76 -11.70 -13.76
CA THR A 72 2.06 -10.88 -14.76
C THR A 72 1.08 -9.91 -14.12
N HIS A 73 0.52 -10.28 -12.96
CA HIS A 73 -0.41 -9.48 -12.19
C HIS A 73 -0.36 -9.87 -10.71
N VAL A 74 -0.63 -8.92 -9.83
CA VAL A 74 -0.78 -9.13 -8.39
C VAL A 74 -2.22 -8.85 -8.00
N ASP A 75 -2.95 -9.88 -7.57
CA ASP A 75 -4.31 -9.72 -7.05
C ASP A 75 -4.27 -9.16 -5.62
N THR A 76 -4.33 -7.85 -5.52
CA THR A 76 -4.35 -7.11 -4.24
C THR A 76 -5.69 -7.19 -3.51
N LYS A 77 -6.71 -7.84 -4.08
CA LYS A 77 -8.02 -8.03 -3.44
C LYS A 77 -8.14 -9.37 -2.73
N SER A 78 -7.20 -10.30 -2.97
CA SER A 78 -7.18 -11.62 -2.36
C SER A 78 -6.04 -11.75 -1.36
N ALA A 79 -6.39 -11.86 -0.08
CA ALA A 79 -5.41 -12.10 0.99
C ALA A 79 -4.58 -13.38 0.73
N GLY A 80 -5.21 -14.43 0.19
CA GLY A 80 -4.53 -15.67 -0.14
C GLY A 80 -3.52 -15.51 -1.28
N ALA A 81 -3.87 -14.76 -2.34
CA ALA A 81 -2.98 -14.51 -3.46
C ALA A 81 -1.75 -13.68 -3.03
N MET A 82 -1.97 -12.60 -2.28
CA MET A 82 -0.88 -11.79 -1.74
C MET A 82 0.02 -12.61 -0.81
N PHE A 83 -0.57 -13.44 0.05
CA PHE A 83 0.20 -14.29 0.95
C PHE A 83 1.10 -15.27 0.21
N GLU A 84 0.60 -15.97 -0.82
CA GLU A 84 1.43 -16.92 -1.57
C GLU A 84 2.57 -16.23 -2.32
N LEU A 85 2.39 -15.00 -2.81
CA LEU A 85 3.47 -14.21 -3.41
C LEU A 85 4.57 -13.86 -2.39
N ILE A 86 4.18 -13.36 -1.21
CA ILE A 86 5.12 -13.03 -0.12
C ILE A 86 5.86 -14.28 0.33
N LYS A 87 5.13 -15.37 0.58
CA LYS A 87 5.68 -16.66 0.99
C LYS A 87 6.66 -17.19 -0.04
N LYS A 88 6.31 -17.21 -1.34
CA LYS A 88 7.20 -17.65 -2.43
C LYS A 88 8.50 -16.85 -2.43
N LYS A 89 8.41 -15.52 -2.32
CA LYS A 89 9.58 -14.63 -2.33
C LYS A 89 10.49 -14.83 -1.12
N LEU A 90 9.92 -15.13 0.05
CA LEU A 90 10.68 -15.31 1.29
C LEU A 90 11.15 -16.74 1.55
N SER A 91 10.56 -17.76 0.90
CA SER A 91 10.75 -19.20 1.23
C SER A 91 12.21 -19.68 1.31
N HIS A 92 13.14 -19.03 0.60
CA HIS A 92 14.55 -19.39 0.57
C HIS A 92 15.46 -18.27 1.10
N THR A 93 14.95 -17.47 2.03
CA THR A 93 15.66 -16.35 2.64
C THR A 93 15.68 -16.48 4.16
N ASP A 94 16.65 -15.83 4.81
CA ASP A 94 16.74 -15.79 6.28
C ASP A 94 15.57 -15.03 6.94
N ALA A 95 14.74 -14.33 6.16
CA ALA A 95 13.55 -13.64 6.62
C ALA A 95 12.30 -14.54 6.70
N TYR A 96 12.33 -15.77 6.16
CA TYR A 96 11.18 -16.69 6.24
C TYR A 96 10.73 -16.99 7.69
N PRO A 97 11.64 -17.26 8.65
CA PRO A 97 11.25 -17.42 10.05
C PRO A 97 10.55 -16.19 10.63
N ASN A 98 10.93 -14.97 10.20
CA ASN A 98 10.24 -13.75 10.61
C ASN A 98 8.81 -13.70 10.08
N LEU A 99 8.56 -14.10 8.82
CA LEU A 99 7.20 -14.21 8.28
C LEU A 99 6.35 -15.17 9.12
N ILE A 100 6.88 -16.35 9.45
CA ILE A 100 6.17 -17.33 10.29
C ILE A 100 5.88 -16.76 11.68
N SER A 101 6.87 -16.11 12.30
CA SER A 101 6.69 -15.45 13.60
C SER A 101 5.59 -14.38 13.53
N ILE A 102 5.58 -13.52 12.51
CA ILE A 102 4.54 -12.50 12.33
C ILE A 102 3.15 -13.15 12.26
N LEU A 103 2.97 -14.21 11.46
CA LEU A 103 1.69 -14.92 11.35
C LEU A 103 1.26 -15.56 12.67
N GLN A 104 2.19 -16.15 13.43
CA GLN A 104 1.91 -16.71 14.75
C GLN A 104 1.38 -15.65 15.71
N HIS A 105 1.96 -14.44 15.70
CA HIS A 105 1.47 -13.34 16.53
C HIS A 105 0.13 -12.80 16.00
N CYS A 106 -0.06 -12.71 14.69
CA CYS A 106 -1.35 -12.37 14.09
C CYS A 106 -2.47 -13.32 14.55
N LEU A 107 -2.19 -14.62 14.75
CA LEU A 107 -3.15 -15.60 15.29
C LEU A 107 -3.52 -15.35 16.76
N GLN A 108 -2.67 -14.67 17.53
CA GLN A 108 -2.92 -14.34 18.94
C GLN A 108 -3.65 -13.02 19.13
N MET A 109 -3.76 -12.20 18.07
CA MET A 109 -4.40 -10.89 18.11
C MET A 109 -5.88 -11.00 18.50
N PRO A 110 -6.42 -10.02 19.25
CA PRO A 110 -7.83 -10.03 19.64
C PRO A 110 -8.76 -9.95 18.43
N TYR A 111 -9.75 -10.86 18.36
CA TYR A 111 -10.78 -10.90 17.29
C TYR A 111 -12.20 -10.61 17.79
N LYS A 112 -12.40 -10.56 19.11
CA LYS A 112 -13.74 -10.38 19.68
C LYS A 112 -14.19 -8.92 19.52
N ARG A 113 -15.48 -8.72 19.27
CA ARG A 113 -16.17 -7.42 19.37
C ARG A 113 -16.17 -6.96 20.84
N GLY A 114 -15.02 -6.48 21.33
CA GLY A 114 -14.78 -6.01 22.69
C GLY A 114 -13.49 -5.19 22.73
N GLY A 115 -13.48 -4.15 23.58
CA GLY A 115 -12.62 -2.96 23.47
C GLY A 115 -11.14 -3.22 23.17
N GLY A 116 -10.64 -2.58 22.11
CA GLY A 116 -9.24 -2.60 21.72
C GLY A 116 -8.92 -3.41 20.47
N SER A 117 -9.74 -4.39 20.09
CA SER A 117 -9.40 -5.31 18.98
C SER A 117 -9.06 -4.59 17.68
N LEU A 118 -9.91 -3.67 17.23
CA LEU A 118 -9.67 -2.86 16.03
C LEU A 118 -8.40 -2.02 16.14
N GLN A 119 -8.14 -1.41 17.30
CA GLN A 119 -6.99 -0.55 17.52
C GLN A 119 -5.66 -1.29 17.39
N HIS A 120 -5.59 -2.56 17.82
CA HIS A 120 -4.38 -3.36 17.66
C HIS A 120 -4.07 -3.66 16.19
N TRP A 121 -5.09 -4.00 15.40
CA TRP A 121 -4.92 -4.22 13.96
C TRP A 121 -4.58 -2.93 13.22
N GLN A 122 -5.19 -1.81 13.59
CA GLN A 122 -4.86 -0.49 13.04
C GLN A 122 -3.43 -0.07 13.38
N LEU A 123 -2.93 -0.40 14.56
CA LEU A 123 -1.55 -0.13 14.93
C LEU A 123 -0.58 -0.98 14.10
N LEU A 124 -0.84 -2.28 13.95
CA LEU A 124 -0.02 -3.15 13.10
C LEU A 124 0.02 -2.65 11.66
N ASP A 125 -1.13 -2.25 11.11
CA ASP A 125 -1.26 -1.66 9.79
C ASP A 125 -0.42 -0.38 9.64
N ARG A 126 -0.53 0.57 10.59
CA ARG A 126 0.27 1.81 10.60
C ARG A 126 1.78 1.56 10.70
N ILE A 127 2.20 0.60 11.52
CA ILE A 127 3.62 0.22 11.64
C ILE A 127 4.13 -0.32 10.31
N LEU A 128 3.35 -1.19 9.64
CA LEU A 128 3.73 -1.74 8.33
C LEU A 128 3.78 -0.67 7.23
N GLN A 129 2.83 0.26 7.20
CA GLN A 129 2.84 1.37 6.25
C GLN A 129 4.10 2.23 6.44
N GLN A 130 4.39 2.66 7.67
CA GLN A 130 5.58 3.45 7.98
C GLN A 130 6.90 2.69 7.71
N LEU A 131 6.91 1.36 7.89
CA LEU A 131 8.05 0.52 7.52
C LEU A 131 8.34 0.53 6.01
N VAL A 132 7.29 0.62 5.19
CA VAL A 132 7.38 0.58 3.72
C VAL A 132 7.64 1.96 3.12
N LEU A 133 7.14 3.02 3.74
CA LEU A 133 7.19 4.39 3.19
C LEU A 133 8.45 5.18 3.57
N GLN A 134 9.08 4.86 4.70
CA GLN A 134 10.27 5.59 5.15
C GLN A 134 11.43 5.45 4.15
N ASP A 135 12.06 6.59 3.82
CA ASP A 135 13.25 6.64 2.97
C ASP A 135 14.55 6.29 3.74
N ASP A 136 15.68 6.27 3.05
CA ASP A 136 17.00 5.99 3.65
C ASP A 136 17.44 7.03 4.71
N LYS A 137 16.79 8.20 4.73
CA LYS A 137 17.01 9.25 5.74
C LYS A 137 16.12 9.04 6.96
N GLY A 138 15.10 8.18 6.85
CA GLY A 138 14.10 7.91 7.88
C GLY A 138 12.92 8.88 7.82
N GLU A 139 12.81 9.65 6.73
CA GLU A 139 11.68 10.55 6.49
C GLU A 139 10.52 9.74 5.93
N ASP A 140 9.32 9.95 6.47
CA ASP A 140 8.08 9.39 5.92
C ASP A 140 7.43 10.46 5.03
N PRO A 141 7.23 10.20 3.73
CA PRO A 141 6.52 11.12 2.84
C PRO A 141 5.03 11.25 3.19
N ASP A 142 4.47 10.30 3.94
CA ASP A 142 3.16 10.42 4.57
C ASP A 142 3.30 10.99 6.00
N ALA A 143 2.18 11.42 6.60
CA ALA A 143 2.19 11.87 7.98
C ALA A 143 2.55 10.71 8.92
N ALA A 144 3.83 10.63 9.35
CA ALA A 144 4.34 9.60 10.25
C ALA A 144 3.44 9.47 11.49
N PRO A 145 2.60 8.43 11.60
CA PRO A 145 1.62 8.36 12.68
C PRO A 145 2.27 7.97 14.01
N LEU A 146 3.53 7.50 13.98
CA LEU A 146 4.34 7.14 15.14
C LEU A 146 5.64 7.96 15.13
N ASP A 147 5.61 9.11 15.79
CA ASP A 147 6.71 10.10 15.81
C ASP A 147 8.07 9.53 16.27
N ASN A 148 8.07 8.46 17.09
CA ASN A 148 9.27 7.84 17.65
C ASN A 148 9.70 6.54 16.94
N PHE A 149 9.12 6.23 15.78
CA PHE A 149 9.44 5.02 15.04
C PHE A 149 10.35 5.35 13.85
N SER A 150 11.67 5.16 14.02
CA SER A 150 12.66 5.33 12.95
C SER A 150 13.22 3.97 12.54
N VAL A 151 12.85 3.50 11.36
CA VAL A 151 13.28 2.19 10.82
C VAL A 151 14.80 2.11 10.74
N LYS A 152 15.44 3.19 10.27
CA LYS A 152 16.90 3.32 10.19
C LYS A 152 17.61 3.09 11.52
N ASN A 153 17.05 3.60 12.61
CA ASN A 153 17.65 3.45 13.95
C ASN A 153 17.49 2.02 14.48
N ILE A 154 16.45 1.31 14.03
CA ILE A 154 16.13 -0.06 14.47
C ILE A 154 16.94 -1.10 13.67
N VAL A 155 17.06 -0.95 12.35
CA VAL A 155 17.73 -1.92 11.47
C VAL A 155 19.26 -1.89 11.59
N ARG A 156 19.83 -0.83 12.19
CA ARG A 156 21.26 -0.73 12.47
C ARG A 156 21.70 -1.41 13.79
N MET A 157 20.79 -2.09 14.48
CA MET A 157 21.10 -2.96 15.63
C MET A 157 21.37 -4.39 15.18
#